data_AF-A0A2V5TPJ2-F1
#
_entry.id   AF-A0A2V5TPJ2-F1
#
_cell.length_a   1.000
_cell.length_b   1.000
_cell.length_c   1.000
_cell.angle_alpha   90.00
_cell.angle_beta   90.00
_cell.angle_gamma   90.00
#
_symmetry.space_group_name_H-M   'P 1'
#
loop_
_entity.id
_entity.type
_entity.pdbx_description
1 polymer ?
#
loop_
_entity_poly.entity_id
_entity_poly.type
_entity_poly.pdbx_seq_one_letter_code
_entity_poly.pdbx_strand_id
1 'polypeptide(L)'
;MSIVGKVDSLWRYPVKSMRGEELDEAFASFSGIYGDRLFAFTSSASPKGFPYFTGREQRRLLQYRPRFRYPDKAARPANLTEAEGMDANPVRADPSELMIDVETPDGK
;
A
#
# COMPACT_ATOMS: atom_id res chain seq x y z
N MET A 1 -28.42 -11.14 11.06
CA MET A 1 -26.97 -11.31 10.79
C MET A 1 -26.28 -11.56 12.11
N SER A 2 -25.43 -12.58 12.23
CA SER A 2 -24.58 -12.81 13.41
C SER A 2 -23.19 -12.23 13.18
N ILE A 3 -22.67 -11.53 14.19
CA ILE A 3 -21.27 -11.07 14.19
C ILE A 3 -20.38 -12.30 14.36
N VAL A 4 -19.42 -12.49 13.45
CA VAL A 4 -18.49 -13.64 13.45
C VAL A 4 -17.12 -13.32 14.05
N GLY A 5 -16.85 -12.05 14.37
CA GLY A 5 -15.58 -11.61 14.93
C GLY A 5 -15.42 -10.10 14.88
N LYS A 6 -14.22 -9.64 15.27
CA LYS A 6 -13.78 -8.25 15.22
C LYS A 6 -12.41 -8.20 14.54
N VAL A 7 -12.17 -7.16 13.74
CA VAL A 7 -10.84 -6.87 13.19
C VAL A 7 -9.91 -6.54 14.36
N ASP A 8 -8.82 -7.28 14.49
CA ASP A 8 -7.81 -7.09 15.52
C ASP A 8 -6.76 -6.04 15.10
N SER A 9 -6.23 -6.16 13.89
CA SER A 9 -5.29 -5.21 13.29
C SER A 9 -5.50 -5.09 11.79
N LEU A 10 -5.09 -3.95 11.23
CA LEU A 10 -5.15 -3.65 9.80
C LEU A 10 -3.75 -3.26 9.32
N TRP A 11 -3.33 -3.84 8.20
CA TRP A 11 -1.98 -3.65 7.67
C TRP A 11 -2.00 -3.31 6.20
N ARG A 12 -1.14 -2.37 5.80
CA ARG A 12 -0.91 -1.98 4.40
C ARG A 12 0.53 -2.23 3.99
N TYR A 13 0.74 -2.65 2.75
CA TYR A 13 2.04 -3.04 2.19
C TYR A 13 2.32 -2.23 0.91
N PRO A 14 2.82 -0.99 1.02
CA PRO A 14 2.98 -0.08 -0.13
C PRO A 14 3.91 -0.62 -1.22
N VAL A 15 4.91 -1.42 -0.82
CA VAL A 15 5.86 -2.07 -1.74
C VAL A 15 5.71 -3.58 -1.67
N LYS A 16 5.70 -4.23 -2.84
CA LYS A 16 5.72 -5.68 -2.95
C LYS A 16 6.93 -6.27 -2.20
N SER A 17 6.65 -7.21 -1.29
CA SER A 17 7.63 -7.96 -0.49
C SER A 17 8.45 -7.15 0.52
N MET A 18 8.00 -5.95 0.90
CA MET A 18 8.58 -5.19 2.02
C MET A 18 7.68 -5.20 3.24
N ARG A 19 8.18 -4.69 4.37
CA ARG A 19 7.41 -4.60 5.62
C ARG A 19 6.19 -3.69 5.41
N GLY A 20 5.06 -4.10 6.01
CA GLY A 20 3.85 -3.27 6.05
C GLY A 20 3.86 -2.25 7.18
N GLU A 21 2.92 -1.32 7.11
CA GLU A 21 2.54 -0.41 8.18
C GLU A 21 1.20 -0.85 8.78
N GLU A 22 1.07 -0.72 10.09
CA GLU A 22 -0.19 -0.92 10.79
C GLU A 22 -1.03 0.36 10.69
N LEU A 23 -2.34 0.21 10.53
CA LEU A 23 -3.29 1.31 10.34
C LEU A 23 -4.47 1.17 11.30
N ASP A 24 -5.02 2.30 11.73
CA ASP A 24 -6.27 2.35 12.48
C ASP A 24 -7.51 2.29 11.56
N GLU A 25 -7.39 2.87 10.36
CA GLU A 25 -8.44 2.91 9.34
C GLU A 25 -7.84 2.79 7.93
N ALA A 26 -8.63 2.30 6.97
CA ALA A 26 -8.26 2.39 5.56
C ALA A 26 -9.47 2.48 4.63
N PHE A 27 -9.30 3.20 3.52
CA PHE A 27 -10.28 3.24 2.45
C PHE A 27 -10.18 1.97 1.58
N ALA A 28 -11.24 1.17 1.54
CA ALA A 28 -11.36 -0.01 0.70
C ALA A 28 -12.11 0.33 -0.59
N SER A 29 -11.47 0.08 -1.74
CA SER A 29 -12.04 0.25 -3.07
C SER A 29 -12.18 -1.10 -3.77
N PHE A 30 -12.82 -1.12 -4.94
CA PHE A 30 -12.84 -2.32 -5.79
C PHE A 30 -11.44 -2.83 -6.16
N SER A 31 -10.45 -1.93 -6.24
CA SER A 31 -9.05 -2.28 -6.50
C SER A 31 -8.26 -2.73 -5.26
N GLY A 32 -8.90 -2.80 -4.09
CA GLY A 32 -8.26 -3.08 -2.80
C GLY A 32 -8.10 -1.84 -1.93
N ILE A 33 -7.22 -1.96 -0.93
CA ILE A 33 -6.95 -0.91 0.05
C ILE A 33 -6.15 0.24 -0.58
N TYR A 34 -6.58 1.48 -0.31
CA TYR A 34 -5.90 2.67 -0.79
C TYR A 34 -4.45 2.75 -0.30
N GLY A 35 -3.53 2.96 -1.24
CA GLY A 35 -2.09 2.95 -0.98
C GLY A 35 -1.46 1.57 -0.85
N ASP A 36 -2.23 0.47 -0.92
CA ASP A 36 -1.64 -0.87 -0.91
C ASP A 36 -0.99 -1.20 -2.25
N ARG A 37 0.19 -1.83 -2.19
CA ARG A 37 0.91 -2.39 -3.33
C ARG A 37 1.13 -1.45 -4.53
N LEU A 38 1.30 -0.16 -4.29
CA LEU A 38 1.57 0.83 -5.34
C LEU A 38 2.88 0.58 -6.08
N PHE A 39 3.87 -0.02 -5.42
CA PHE A 39 5.20 -0.22 -5.97
C PHE A 39 5.63 -1.69 -5.96
N ALA A 40 6.43 -2.07 -6.96
CA ALA A 40 7.11 -3.34 -7.02
C ALA A 40 8.41 -3.21 -7.81
N PHE A 41 9.42 -3.99 -7.46
CA PHE A 41 10.59 -4.15 -8.30
C PHE A 41 10.32 -5.18 -9.40
N THR A 42 10.89 -4.93 -10.58
CA THR A 42 10.96 -5.89 -11.66
C THR A 42 12.41 -6.30 -11.89
N SER A 43 12.62 -7.45 -12.54
CA SER A 43 13.96 -7.91 -12.90
C SER A 43 13.93 -8.51 -14.29
N SER A 44 14.98 -8.24 -15.08
CA SER A 44 15.19 -8.91 -16.37
C SER A 44 15.48 -10.41 -16.22
N ALA A 45 15.87 -10.85 -15.03
CA ALA A 45 16.01 -12.27 -14.69
C ALA A 45 14.67 -12.95 -14.37
N SER A 46 13.59 -12.18 -14.16
CA SER A 46 12.28 -12.73 -13.86
C SER A 46 11.56 -13.25 -15.12
N PRO A 47 10.75 -14.33 -15.03
CA PRO A 47 9.99 -14.84 -16.17
C PRO A 47 9.05 -13.77 -16.77
N LYS A 48 8.82 -13.83 -18.09
CA LYS A 48 7.92 -12.88 -18.77
C LYS A 48 6.50 -12.84 -18.18
N GLY A 49 5.97 -13.99 -17.75
CA GLY A 49 4.64 -14.09 -17.13
C GLY A 49 4.58 -13.61 -15.67
N PHE A 50 5.72 -13.34 -15.03
CA PHE A 50 5.80 -12.83 -13.68
C PHE A 50 7.09 -12.00 -13.51
N PRO A 51 7.11 -10.75 -14.00
CA PRO A 51 8.33 -9.95 -14.11
C PRO A 51 8.84 -9.39 -12.77
N TYR A 52 8.15 -9.67 -11.66
CA TYR A 52 8.43 -9.08 -10.36
C TYR A 52 9.63 -9.74 -9.67
N PHE A 53 10.44 -8.92 -9.03
CA PHE A 53 11.45 -9.36 -8.06
C PHE A 53 10.83 -9.29 -6.66
N THR A 54 10.86 -10.39 -5.93
CA THR A 54 10.08 -10.57 -4.71
C THR A 54 10.92 -11.08 -3.55
N GLY A 55 10.29 -11.20 -2.37
CA GLY A 55 10.91 -11.78 -1.19
C GLY A 55 11.30 -13.26 -1.36
N ARG A 56 10.79 -13.93 -2.41
CA ARG A 56 11.20 -15.31 -2.76
C ARG A 56 12.63 -15.35 -3.27
N GLU A 57 13.01 -14.34 -4.07
CA GLU A 57 14.36 -14.18 -4.60
C GLU A 57 15.28 -13.53 -3.56
N GLN A 58 14.79 -12.52 -2.83
CA GLN A 58 15.57 -11.85 -1.78
C GLN A 58 14.74 -11.62 -0.52
N ARG A 59 14.89 -12.53 0.45
CA ARG A 59 14.18 -12.48 1.73
C ARG A 59 14.45 -11.19 2.52
N ARG A 60 15.62 -10.57 2.33
CA ARG A 60 15.98 -9.32 3.02
C ARG A 60 15.01 -8.18 2.71
N LEU A 61 14.29 -8.22 1.58
CA LEU A 61 13.27 -7.21 1.25
C LEU A 61 12.23 -7.04 2.37
N LEU A 62 11.90 -8.10 3.10
CA LEU A 62 10.95 -8.08 4.22
C LEU A 62 11.39 -7.21 5.41
N GLN A 63 12.67 -6.83 5.45
CA GLN A 63 13.24 -5.99 6.50
C GLN A 63 13.24 -4.49 6.14
N TYR A 64 13.03 -4.14 4.86
CA TYR A 64 12.93 -2.75 4.41
C TYR A 64 11.57 -2.17 4.79
N ARG A 65 11.56 -0.89 5.16
CA ARG A 65 10.37 -0.19 5.66
C ARG A 65 9.99 0.96 4.74
N PRO A 66 9.02 0.77 3.84
CA PRO A 66 8.43 1.84 3.07
C PRO A 66 7.70 2.83 3.99
N ARG A 67 7.82 4.12 3.70
CA ARG A 67 7.03 5.19 4.29
C ARG A 67 6.57 6.14 3.20
N PHE A 68 5.29 6.51 3.21
CA PHE A 68 4.80 7.57 2.34
C PHE A 68 5.45 8.90 2.72
N ARG A 69 5.88 9.66 1.71
CA ARG A 69 6.41 11.02 1.88
C ARG A 69 5.34 11.98 2.39
N TYR A 70 4.09 11.72 2.02
CA TYR A 70 2.93 12.50 2.44
C TYR A 70 1.90 11.54 3.07
N PRO A 71 2.08 11.13 4.35
CA PRO A 71 1.20 10.17 5.00
C PRO A 71 -0.28 10.56 4.96
N ASP A 72 -0.59 11.84 5.13
CA ASP A 72 -1.96 12.35 5.10
C ASP A 72 -2.65 12.14 3.74
N LYS A 73 -1.89 12.28 2.64
CA LYS A 73 -2.37 12.05 1.27
C LYS A 73 -2.54 10.58 0.95
N ALA A 74 -1.78 9.73 1.63
CA ALA A 74 -1.84 8.28 1.50
C ALA A 74 -2.88 7.64 2.43
N ALA A 75 -3.38 8.34 3.45
CA ALA A 75 -4.35 7.78 4.40
C ALA A 75 -5.69 7.45 3.71
N ARG A 76 -6.20 8.39 2.91
CA ARG A 76 -7.48 8.27 2.21
C ARG A 76 -7.55 9.22 1.00
N PRO A 77 -8.47 8.99 0.06
CA PRO A 77 -8.70 9.93 -1.04
C PRO A 77 -9.08 11.34 -0.54
N ALA A 78 -8.56 12.37 -1.19
CA ALA A 78 -8.70 13.75 -0.73
C ALA A 78 -10.16 14.26 -0.74
N ASN A 79 -10.97 13.81 -1.69
CA ASN A 79 -12.37 14.21 -1.84
C ASN A 79 -13.36 13.14 -1.33
N LEU A 80 -12.95 12.27 -0.41
CA LEU A 80 -13.77 11.15 0.06
C LEU A 80 -15.16 11.60 0.51
N THR A 81 -15.25 12.61 1.38
CA THR A 81 -16.52 13.14 1.89
C THR A 81 -17.45 13.65 0.79
N GLU A 82 -16.89 14.35 -0.21
CA GLU A 82 -17.66 14.88 -1.34
C GLU A 82 -18.16 13.74 -2.23
N ALA A 83 -17.31 12.75 -2.51
CA ALA A 83 -17.64 11.60 -3.33
C ALA A 83 -18.76 10.74 -2.70
N GLU A 84 -18.69 10.50 -1.38
CA GLU A 84 -19.72 9.78 -0.64
C GLU A 84 -21.08 10.52 -0.70
N GLY A 85 -21.08 11.85 -0.57
CA GLY A 85 -22.29 12.66 -0.68
C GLY A 85 -22.94 12.62 -2.07
N MET A 86 -22.19 12.22 -3.10
CA MET A 86 -22.64 12.11 -4.49
C MET A 86 -22.84 10.66 -4.95
N ASP A 87 -22.69 9.67 -4.07
CA ASP A 87 -22.66 8.23 -4.41
C ASP A 87 -21.67 7.93 -5.56
N ALA A 88 -20.51 8.59 -5.52
CA ALA A 88 -19.48 8.53 -6.55
C ALA A 88 -18.19 7.89 -6.02
N ASN A 89 -17.34 7.43 -6.94
CA ASN A 89 -15.99 6.99 -6.59
C ASN A 89 -15.11 8.21 -6.29
N PRO A 90 -14.33 8.19 -5.20
CA PRO A 90 -13.42 9.27 -4.91
C PRO A 90 -12.24 9.29 -5.89
N VAL A 91 -11.68 10.48 -6.06
CA VAL A 91 -10.55 10.75 -6.93
C VAL A 91 -9.29 10.24 -6.25
N ARG A 92 -8.49 9.45 -6.97
CA ARG A 92 -7.17 9.01 -6.47
C ARG A 92 -6.23 10.20 -6.39
N ALA A 93 -5.37 10.21 -5.36
CA ALA A 93 -4.29 11.18 -5.30
C ALA A 93 -3.35 11.06 -6.51
N ASP A 94 -2.67 12.16 -6.80
CA ASP A 94 -1.63 12.16 -7.84
C ASP A 94 -0.52 11.17 -7.44
N PRO A 95 0.04 10.38 -8.37
CA PRO A 95 1.14 9.46 -8.05
C PRO A 95 2.32 10.12 -7.34
N SER A 96 2.60 11.40 -7.60
CA SER A 96 3.64 12.17 -6.92
C SER A 96 3.35 12.41 -5.42
N GLU A 97 2.07 12.46 -5.03
CA GLU A 97 1.62 12.57 -3.65
C GLU A 97 1.63 11.21 -2.92
N LEU A 98 1.73 10.11 -3.67
CA LEU A 98 1.83 8.74 -3.14
C LEU A 98 3.25 8.18 -3.19
N MET A 99 4.25 9.04 -3.39
CA MET A 99 5.64 8.66 -3.36
C MET A 99 6.07 8.15 -1.99
N ILE A 100 6.97 7.18 -2.01
CA ILE A 100 7.50 6.54 -0.82
C ILE A 100 9.02 6.73 -0.73
N ASP A 101 9.50 6.79 0.50
CA ASP A 101 10.89 6.51 0.83
C ASP A 101 10.98 5.12 1.46
N VAL A 102 12.12 4.46 1.29
CA VAL A 102 12.33 3.10 1.80
C VAL A 102 13.53 3.12 2.74
N GLU A 103 13.26 2.99 4.03
CA GLU A 103 14.30 2.83 5.05
C GLU A 103 14.87 1.41 4.96
N THR A 104 16.20 1.32 4.92
CA THR A 104 16.92 0.06 4.90
C THR A 104 17.01 -0.55 6.31
N PRO A 105 17.36 -1.84 6.46
CA PRO A 105 17.53 -2.46 7.78
C PRO A 105 18.64 -1.82 8.63
N ASP A 106 19.59 -1.13 8.00
CA ASP A 106 20.65 -0.35 8.68
C ASP A 106 20.24 1.11 8.98
N GLY A 107 18.96 1.47 8.78
CA GLY A 107 18.41 2.78 9.13
C GLY A 107 18.81 3.91 8.17
N LYS A 108 19.20 3.58 6.95
CA LYS A 108 19.52 4.55 5.90
C LYS A 108 18.37 4.76 4.93
#